data_AF-A0A1G0RFL8-F1
#
_entry.id   AF-A0A1G0RFL8-F1
#
_cell.length_a   1.000
_cell.length_b   1.000
_cell.length_c   1.000
_cell.angle_alpha   90.00
_cell.angle_beta   90.00
_cell.angle_gamma   90.00
#
_symmetry.space_group_name_H-M   'P 1'
#
loop_
_entity.id
_entity.type
_entity.pdbx_description
1 polymer ?
#
loop_
_entity_poly.entity_id
_entity_poly.type
_entity_poly.pdbx_seq_one_letter_code
_entity_poly.pdbx_strand_id
1 'polypeptide(L)'
;MADQCTNLCIRCGKQRVVVKTKKEYINSSLVYTTITACPDASCQKVVDAMLNKEKRVRKEIVENQTKEKELRERRRRRGRIRKRRVTDRIAANKLQQNKLSTKKAIK
;
A
#
# COMPACT_ATOMS: atom_id res chain seq x y z
N MET A 1 16.36 -30.27 -30.67
CA MET A 1 16.90 -30.62 -29.34
C MET A 1 16.71 -29.39 -28.48
N ALA A 2 15.70 -29.38 -27.60
CA ALA A 2 15.38 -28.21 -26.78
C ALA A 2 16.54 -27.95 -25.82
N ASP A 3 17.20 -26.81 -26.00
CA ASP A 3 18.26 -26.33 -25.12
C ASP A 3 17.68 -26.27 -23.69
N GLN A 4 18.10 -27.23 -22.87
CA GLN A 4 17.72 -27.28 -21.47
C GLN A 4 18.44 -26.10 -20.83
N CYS A 5 17.77 -24.96 -20.72
CA CYS A 5 18.22 -23.86 -19.87
C CYS A 5 18.38 -24.42 -18.45
N THR A 6 19.60 -24.86 -18.15
CA THR A 6 19.93 -25.43 -16.86
C THR A 6 19.76 -24.30 -15.85
N ASN A 7 18.81 -24.48 -14.94
CA ASN A 7 18.52 -23.49 -13.90
C ASN A 7 19.64 -23.55 -12.85
N LEU A 8 20.82 -23.07 -13.22
CA LEU A 8 22.01 -23.09 -12.39
C LEU A 8 21.97 -21.91 -11.44
N CYS A 9 22.44 -22.14 -10.23
CA CYS A 9 22.60 -21.06 -9.29
C CYS A 9 23.84 -20.23 -9.64
N ILE A 10 23.62 -18.94 -9.90
CA ILE A 10 24.70 -17.95 -10.15
C ILE A 10 25.77 -17.86 -9.06
N ARG A 11 25.51 -18.38 -7.86
CA ARG A 11 26.45 -18.36 -6.73
C ARG A 11 27.19 -19.67 -6.55
N CYS A 12 26.43 -20.77 -6.48
CA CYS A 12 26.95 -22.09 -6.15
C CYS A 12 27.31 -22.91 -7.40
N GLY A 13 26.91 -22.48 -8.60
CA GLY A 13 27.03 -23.23 -9.86
C GLY A 13 26.13 -24.47 -9.96
N LYS A 14 25.62 -24.97 -8.82
CA LYS A 14 24.75 -26.15 -8.74
C LYS A 14 23.37 -25.90 -9.33
N GLN A 15 22.77 -26.94 -9.90
CA GLN A 15 21.42 -26.89 -10.43
C GLN A 15 20.39 -26.67 -9.32
N ARG A 16 19.52 -25.69 -9.50
CA ARG A 16 18.44 -25.35 -8.56
C ARG A 16 17.35 -26.41 -8.62
N VAL A 17 16.79 -26.70 -7.45
CA VAL A 17 15.69 -27.66 -7.29
C VAL A 17 14.36 -26.93 -7.17
N VAL A 18 13.30 -27.50 -7.74
CA VAL A 18 11.94 -26.96 -7.61
C VAL A 18 11.41 -27.31 -6.22
N VAL A 19 11.08 -26.28 -5.44
CA VAL A 19 10.59 -26.43 -4.07
C VAL A 19 9.07 -26.41 -4.03
N LYS A 20 8.45 -25.53 -4.82
CA LYS A 20 7.01 -25.38 -4.83
C LYS A 20 6.53 -24.87 -6.17
N THR A 21 5.42 -25.40 -6.64
CA THR A 21 4.68 -24.83 -7.76
C THR A 21 3.37 -24.26 -7.24
N LYS A 22 3.04 -23.06 -7.70
CA LYS A 22 1.78 -22.39 -7.36
C LYS A 22 1.00 -22.18 -8.65
N LYS A 23 -0.29 -22.44 -8.59
CA LYS A 23 -1.24 -22.17 -9.66
C LYS A 23 -2.18 -21.09 -9.16
N GLU A 24 -2.19 -19.96 -9.82
CA GLU A 24 -3.01 -18.82 -9.42
C GLU A 24 -3.74 -18.30 -10.67
N TYR A 25 -5.05 -18.08 -10.55
CA TYR A 25 -5.83 -17.42 -11.59
C TYR A 25 -5.74 -15.91 -11.40
N ILE A 26 -5.17 -15.22 -12.38
CA ILE A 26 -5.05 -13.76 -12.38
C ILE A 26 -5.81 -13.25 -13.61
N ASN A 27 -6.87 -12.47 -13.39
CA ASN A 27 -7.68 -11.84 -14.44
C ASN A 27 -8.07 -12.83 -15.56
N SER A 28 -8.62 -13.99 -15.19
CA SER A 28 -9.03 -15.10 -16.09
C SER A 28 -7.90 -15.95 -16.71
N SER A 29 -6.64 -15.57 -16.55
CA SER A 29 -5.49 -16.34 -17.01
C SER A 29 -4.94 -17.25 -15.89
N LEU A 30 -4.63 -18.50 -16.22
CA LEU A 30 -3.99 -19.45 -15.30
C LEU A 30 -2.47 -19.24 -15.33
N VAL A 31 -1.92 -18.79 -14.20
CA VAL A 31 -0.48 -18.54 -14.06
C VAL A 31 0.16 -19.63 -13.21
N TYR A 32 1.21 -20.25 -13.75
CA TYR A 32 2.04 -21.23 -13.06
C TYR A 32 3.32 -20.55 -12.58
N THR A 33 3.47 -20.44 -11.26
CA THR A 33 4.69 -19.92 -10.64
C THR A 33 5.49 -21.06 -10.03
N THR A 34 6.66 -21.34 -10.57
CA THR A 34 7.61 -22.33 -10.02
C THR A 34 8.65 -21.64 -9.14
N ILE A 35 8.69 -22.01 -7.86
CA ILE A 35 9.67 -21.52 -6.89
C ILE A 35 10.80 -22.54 -6.80
N THR A 36 12.03 -22.06 -6.98
CA THR A 36 13.25 -22.88 -6.99
C THR A 36 14.24 -22.43 -5.91
N ALA A 37 15.04 -23.34 -5.36
CA ALA A 37 16.12 -23.05 -4.38
C ALA A 37 17.46 -23.70 -4.77
N CYS A 38 18.61 -23.16 -4.31
CA CYS A 38 19.90 -23.86 -4.44
C CYS A 38 19.88 -25.06 -3.46
N PRO A 39 20.33 -26.25 -3.88
CA PRO A 39 20.40 -27.44 -3.02
C PRO A 39 21.42 -27.29 -1.89
N ASP A 40 22.37 -26.35 -2.00
CA ASP A 40 23.36 -26.06 -0.98
C ASP A 40 22.77 -25.14 0.10
N ALA A 41 22.62 -25.68 1.31
CA ALA A 41 22.06 -24.96 2.45
C ALA A 41 22.88 -23.72 2.82
N SER A 42 24.21 -23.74 2.65
CA SER A 42 25.05 -22.58 2.95
C SER A 42 24.79 -21.44 1.97
N CYS A 43 24.72 -21.76 0.67
CA CYS A 43 24.41 -20.80 -0.38
C CYS A 43 22.98 -20.26 -0.24
N GLN A 44 22.02 -21.14 0.04
CA GLN A 44 20.61 -20.77 0.16
C GLN A 44 20.39 -19.85 1.37
N LYS A 45 21.03 -20.12 2.52
CA LYS A 45 20.95 -19.25 3.70
C LYS A 45 21.35 -17.81 3.42
N VAL A 46 22.42 -17.59 2.64
CA VAL A 46 22.85 -16.22 2.33
C VAL A 46 21.85 -15.54 1.38
N VAL A 47 21.33 -16.26 0.39
CA VAL A 47 20.27 -15.72 -0.49
C VAL A 47 19.02 -15.37 0.32
N ASP A 48 18.60 -16.25 1.22
CA ASP A 48 17.44 -16.03 2.08
C ASP A 48 17.66 -14.85 3.03
N ALA A 49 18.86 -14.68 3.56
CA ALA A 49 19.21 -13.51 4.37
C ALA A 49 19.07 -12.20 3.57
N MET A 50 19.55 -12.17 2.33
CA MET A 50 19.39 -11.01 1.44
C MET A 50 17.92 -10.74 1.11
N LEU A 51 17.18 -11.78 0.73
CA LEU A 51 15.75 -11.69 0.43
C LEU A 51 14.95 -11.22 1.66
N ASN A 52 15.30 -11.68 2.86
CA ASN A 52 14.65 -11.27 4.09
C ASN A 52 14.95 -9.81 4.44
N LYS A 53 16.19 -9.34 4.23
CA LYS A 53 16.54 -7.93 4.38
C LYS A 53 15.72 -7.06 3.43
N GLU A 54 15.66 -7.44 2.14
CA GLU A 54 14.89 -6.71 1.14
C GLU A 54 13.38 -6.71 1.46
N LYS A 55 12.82 -7.85 1.90
CA LYS A 55 11.42 -7.93 2.35
C LYS A 55 11.14 -7.00 3.52
N ARG A 56 12.06 -6.87 4.48
CA ARG A 56 11.91 -5.94 5.62
C ARG A 56 11.86 -4.49 5.14
N VAL A 57 12.80 -4.10 4.29
CA VAL A 57 12.84 -2.74 3.71
C VAL A 57 11.56 -2.44 2.93
N ARG A 58 11.10 -3.37 2.08
CA ARG A 58 9.84 -3.21 1.34
C ARG A 58 8.64 -3.04 2.27
N LYS A 59 8.55 -3.82 3.36
CA LYS A 59 7.47 -3.69 4.34
C LYS A 59 7.49 -2.33 5.03
N GLU A 60 8.66 -1.87 5.45
CA GLU A 60 8.84 -0.56 6.09
C GLU A 60 8.43 0.59 5.17
N ILE A 61 8.82 0.55 3.89
CA ILE A 61 8.40 1.54 2.89
C ILE A 61 6.88 1.59 2.78
N VAL A 62 6.24 0.42 2.65
CA VAL A 62 4.77 0.34 2.54
C VAL A 62 4.10 0.90 3.80
N GLU A 63 4.59 0.53 4.98
CA GLU A 63 4.05 1.02 6.26
C GLU A 63 4.21 2.53 6.43
N ASN A 64 5.35 3.09 6.02
CA ASN A 64 5.56 4.53 6.05
C ASN A 64 4.62 5.25 5.07
N GLN A 65 4.43 4.69 3.88
CA GLN A 65 3.49 5.23 2.89
C GLN A 65 2.03 5.19 3.39
N THR A 66 1.61 4.12 4.08
CA THR A 66 0.25 4.05 4.63
C THR A 66 0.07 5.07 5.75
N LYS A 67 1.02 5.16 6.69
CA LYS A 67 1.00 6.17 7.76
C LYS A 67 0.93 7.59 7.21
N GLU A 68 1.72 7.90 6.18
CA GLU A 68 1.68 9.22 5.53
C GLU A 68 0.32 9.50 4.89
N LYS A 69 -0.26 8.53 4.18
CA LYS A 69 -1.59 8.68 3.57
C LYS A 69 -2.66 8.96 4.63
N GLU A 70 -2.65 8.21 5.73
CA GLU A 70 -3.58 8.40 6.84
C GLU A 70 -3.43 9.79 7.49
N LEU A 71 -2.20 10.24 7.72
CA LEU A 71 -1.93 11.57 8.27
C LEU A 71 -2.42 12.68 7.33
N ARG A 72 -2.18 12.54 6.02
CA ARG A 72 -2.69 13.47 4.99
C ARG A 72 -4.21 13.51 5.00
N GLU A 73 -4.86 12.35 5.06
CA GLU A 73 -6.32 12.26 5.11
C GLU A 73 -6.89 12.87 6.39
N ARG A 74 -6.26 12.62 7.55
CA ARG A 74 -6.64 13.21 8.83
C ARG A 74 -6.54 14.74 8.80
N ARG A 75 -5.47 15.30 8.20
CA ARG A 75 -5.33 16.75 7.98
C ARG A 75 -6.44 17.30 7.09
N ARG A 76 -6.73 16.64 5.96
CA ARG A 76 -7.84 17.01 5.06
C ARG A 76 -9.20 16.98 5.78
N ARG A 77 -9.46 15.96 6.60
CA ARG A 77 -10.71 15.83 7.37
C ARG A 77 -10.86 16.96 8.40
N ARG A 78 -9.79 17.28 9.14
CA ARG A 78 -9.78 18.42 10.08
C ARG A 78 -10.02 19.75 9.36
N GLY A 79 -9.41 19.95 8.19
CA GLY A 79 -9.64 21.14 7.35
C GLY A 79 -11.11 21.27 6.93
N ARG A 80 -11.74 20.17 6.48
CA ARG A 80 -13.17 20.14 6.12
C ARG A 80 -14.07 20.49 7.32
N ILE A 81 -13.81 19.92 8.49
CA ILE A 81 -14.57 20.22 9.72
C ILE A 81 -14.45 21.70 10.10
N ARG A 82 -13.24 22.27 10.06
CA ARG A 82 -13.02 23.69 10.36
C ARG A 82 -13.79 24.59 9.40
N LYS A 83 -13.70 24.34 8.09
CA LYS A 83 -14.46 25.10 7.07
C LYS A 83 -15.96 25.03 7.33
N ARG A 84 -16.49 23.84 7.59
CA ARG A 84 -17.92 23.64 7.90
C ARG A 84 -18.37 24.44 9.13
N ARG A 85 -17.59 24.40 10.22
CA ARG A 85 -17.90 25.19 11.42
C ARG A 85 -17.95 26.70 11.15
N VAL A 86 -17.06 27.21 10.32
CA VAL A 86 -17.03 28.62 9.93
C VAL A 86 -18.26 28.96 9.09
N THR A 87 -18.60 28.15 8.08
CA THR A 87 -19.78 28.39 7.24
C THR A 87 -21.07 28.31 8.05
N ASP A 88 -21.19 27.35 8.97
CA ASP A 88 -22.36 27.20 9.84
C ASP A 88 -22.54 28.44 10.75
N ARG A 89 -21.42 28.98 11.29
CA ARG A 89 -21.44 30.21 12.09
C ARG A 89 -21.86 31.44 11.28
N ILE A 90 -21.35 31.58 10.06
CA ILE A 90 -21.73 32.68 9.16
C ILE A 90 -23.22 32.60 8.81
N ALA A 91 -23.73 31.40 8.49
CA ALA A 91 -25.13 31.18 8.19
C ALA A 91 -26.04 31.52 9.38
N ALA A 92 -25.65 31.11 10.59
CA ALA A 92 -26.39 31.42 11.82
C ALA A 92 -26.47 32.94 12.07
N ASN A 93 -25.34 33.66 11.92
CA ASN A 93 -25.31 35.11 12.07
C ASN A 93 -26.20 35.81 11.03
N LYS A 94 -26.15 35.36 9.77
CA LYS A 94 -27.00 35.89 8.70
C LYS A 94 -28.49 35.67 8.99
N LEU A 95 -28.86 34.50 9.51
CA LEU A 95 -30.23 34.20 9.93
C LEU A 95 -30.69 35.13 11.07
N GLN A 96 -29.83 35.43 12.04
CA GLN A 96 -30.15 36.35 13.14
C GLN A 96 -30.37 37.78 12.64
N GLN A 97 -29.51 38.28 11.74
CA GLN A 97 -29.68 39.60 11.13
C GLN A 97 -30.99 39.70 10.34
N ASN A 98 -31.32 38.67 9.54
CA ASN A 98 -32.58 38.61 8.81
C ASN A 98 -33.81 38.60 9.74
N LYS A 99 -33.74 37.90 10.88
CA LYS A 99 -34.82 37.91 11.89
C LYS A 99 -34.98 39.27 12.56
N LEU A 100 -33.90 40.01 12.76
CA LEU A 100 -33.92 41.36 13.33
C LEU A 100 -34.48 42.39 12.33
N SER A 101 -34.14 42.27 11.05
CA SER A 101 -34.64 43.18 10.01
C SER A 101 -36.14 42.97 9.75
N THR A 102 -36.63 41.73 9.69
CA THR A 102 -38.07 41.47 9.52
C THR A 102 -38.90 41.96 10.72
N LYS A 103 -38.39 41.79 11.95
CA LYS A 103 -39.05 42.34 13.15
C LYS A 103 -39.14 43.87 13.16
N LYS A 104 -38.16 44.57 12.56
CA LYS A 104 -38.18 46.04 12.42
C LYS A 104 -39.14 46.51 11.33
N ALA A 105 -39.43 45.70 10.32
CA ALA A 105 -40.32 46.05 9.21
C ALA A 105 -41.82 45.84 9.53
N ILE A 106 -42.15 45.12 10.61
CA ILE A 106 -43.53 44.84 11.04
C ILE A 106 -44.00 45.85 12.12
N LYS A 107 -43.13 46.77 12.56
CA LYS A 107 -43.41 47.79 13.57
C LYS A 107 -43.46 49.17 12.92
#